data_AF-A0A2V8E1V8-F1
#
_entry.id   AF-A0A2V8E1V8-F1
#
_cell.length_a   1.000
_cell.length_b   1.000
_cell.length_c   1.000
_cell.angle_alpha   90.00
_cell.angle_beta   90.00
_cell.angle_gamma   90.00
#
_symmetry.space_group_name_H-M   'P 1'
#
loop_
_entity.id
_entity.type
_entity.pdbx_description
1 polymer ?
#
loop_
_entity_poly.entity_id
_entity_poly.type
_entity_poly.pdbx_seq_one_letter_code
_entity_poly.pdbx_strand_id
1 'polypeptide(L)'
;MSRPKMIVLVAACLFLAVANAVAQDQPLINIGAAAESCGTWLASRDGEKSSSKGTRDVSVLRVVMMMSWVQGIVGGLSGTPADVRGRVIRSFPNANAIEAWLDKYCRQEPLERVQMGGSALYGELLQRTIKRSRSRTVQEGPLISRI
;
A
#
# COMPACT_ATOMS: atom_id res chain seq x y z
N MET A 1 -27.20 50.50 19.66
CA MET A 1 -26.78 49.07 19.75
C MET A 1 -26.21 48.82 21.14
N SER A 2 -26.83 47.93 21.91
CA SER A 2 -26.44 47.69 23.31
C SER A 2 -25.08 46.99 23.41
N ARG A 3 -24.19 47.55 24.23
CA ARG A 3 -22.85 47.02 24.58
C ARG A 3 -22.77 45.49 24.77
N PRO A 4 -23.73 44.78 25.40
CA PRO A 4 -23.65 43.31 25.54
C PRO A 4 -23.69 42.54 24.21
N LYS A 5 -24.37 43.05 23.18
CA LYS A 5 -24.46 42.36 21.87
C LYS A 5 -23.14 42.39 21.09
N MET A 6 -22.34 43.43 21.29
CA MET A 6 -21.04 43.58 20.65
C MET A 6 -19.99 42.63 21.25
N ILE A 7 -20.03 42.40 22.56
CA ILE A 7 -19.10 41.48 23.24
C ILE A 7 -19.34 40.03 22.81
N VAL A 8 -20.60 39.61 22.68
CA VAL A 8 -20.95 38.24 22.26
C VAL A 8 -20.49 37.95 20.83
N LEU A 9 -20.62 38.92 19.91
CA LEU A 9 -20.18 38.77 18.52
C LEU A 9 -18.66 38.65 18.41
N VAL A 10 -17.91 39.48 19.14
CA VAL A 10 -16.44 39.43 19.14
C VAL A 10 -15.94 38.11 19.72
N ALA A 11 -16.55 37.62 20.80
CA ALA A 11 -16.21 36.33 21.39
C ALA A 11 -16.47 35.16 20.42
N ALA A 12 -17.60 35.16 19.70
CA ALA A 12 -17.92 34.12 18.72
C ALA A 12 -16.92 34.10 17.54
N CYS A 13 -16.51 35.28 17.05
CA CYS A 13 -15.50 35.37 16.00
C CYS A 13 -14.11 34.88 16.46
N LEU A 14 -13.73 35.16 17.71
CA LEU A 14 -12.48 34.64 18.30
C LEU A 14 -12.49 33.11 18.41
N PHE A 15 -13.62 32.50 18.80
CA PHE A 15 -13.73 31.04 18.87
C PHE A 15 -13.64 30.36 17.48
N LEU A 16 -14.20 30.98 16.44
CA LEU A 16 -14.12 30.44 15.06
C LEU A 16 -12.72 30.56 14.45
N ALA A 17 -11.92 31.53 14.87
CA ALA A 17 -10.55 31.68 14.39
C ALA A 17 -9.61 30.59 14.93
N VAL A 18 -9.85 30.06 16.14
CA VAL A 18 -9.04 28.99 16.75
C VAL A 18 -9.34 27.61 16.14
N ALA A 19 -10.56 27.39 15.63
CA ALA A 19 -10.95 26.13 14.98
C ALA A 19 -10.22 25.86 13.65
N ASN A 20 -9.62 26.90 13.04
CA ASN A 20 -8.81 26.77 11.83
C ASN A 20 -7.31 26.68 12.12
N ALA A 21 -6.90 26.35 13.35
CA ALA A 21 -5.53 25.97 13.67
C ALA A 21 -5.18 24.68 12.91
N VAL A 22 -4.77 24.89 11.67
CA VAL A 22 -4.02 24.04 10.74
C VAL A 22 -3.83 22.62 11.27
N ALA A 23 -4.58 21.68 10.67
CA ALA A 23 -4.06 20.35 10.45
C ALA A 23 -2.81 20.53 9.57
N GLN A 24 -1.68 20.83 10.20
CA GLN A 24 -0.41 21.01 9.53
C GLN A 24 -0.07 19.65 8.96
N ASP A 25 -0.01 19.56 7.62
CA ASP A 25 0.42 18.37 6.89
C ASP A 25 1.88 18.13 7.24
N GLN A 26 2.10 17.53 8.42
CA GLN A 26 3.43 17.14 8.83
C GLN A 26 3.86 16.08 7.84
N PRO A 27 5.01 16.27 7.16
CA PRO A 27 5.50 15.24 6.27
C PRO A 27 5.59 13.96 7.08
N LEU A 28 4.74 12.99 6.77
CA LEU A 28 4.78 11.69 7.41
C LEU A 28 6.12 11.07 7.06
N ILE A 29 7.08 11.21 7.96
CA ILE A 29 8.33 10.47 7.90
C ILE A 29 7.93 9.04 8.23
N ASN A 30 7.76 8.22 7.19
CA ASN A 30 7.64 6.79 7.39
C ASN A 30 8.97 6.32 7.99
N ILE A 31 8.96 5.93 9.26
CA ILE A 31 10.10 5.33 9.94
C ILE A 31 9.83 3.84 10.00
N GLY A 32 10.71 3.03 9.42
CA GLY A 32 10.60 1.58 9.43
C GLY A 32 11.01 0.93 8.11
N ALA A 33 11.00 -0.41 8.07
CA ALA A 33 11.47 -1.18 6.92
C ALA A 33 10.71 -0.88 5.61
N ALA A 34 9.46 -0.38 5.67
CA ALA A 34 8.73 0.04 4.48
C ALA A 34 9.29 1.32 3.81
N ALA A 35 9.96 2.17 4.59
CA ALA A 35 10.54 3.42 4.11
C ALA A 35 11.91 3.25 3.46
N GLU A 36 12.49 2.06 3.57
CA GLU A 36 13.73 1.72 2.91
C GLU A 36 13.58 1.77 1.40
N SER A 37 14.67 2.11 0.72
CA SER A 37 14.69 2.18 -0.74
C SER A 37 14.75 0.78 -1.37
N CYS A 38 14.34 0.72 -2.63
CA CYS A 38 14.48 -0.46 -3.48
C CYS A 38 15.95 -0.85 -3.68
N GLY A 39 16.88 0.12 -3.67
CA GLY A 39 18.32 -0.15 -3.62
C GLY A 39 18.73 -0.91 -2.36
N THR A 40 18.21 -0.50 -1.18
CA THR A 40 18.45 -1.23 0.07
C THR A 40 17.88 -2.65 0.02
N TRP A 41 16.70 -2.82 -0.56
CA TRP A 41 16.09 -4.14 -0.79
C TRP A 41 17.03 -5.05 -1.60
N LEU A 42 17.49 -4.59 -2.77
CA LEU A 42 18.39 -5.36 -3.63
C LEU A 42 19.71 -5.72 -2.95
N ALA A 43 20.32 -4.76 -2.24
CA ALA A 43 21.56 -5.01 -1.49
C ALA A 43 21.37 -6.05 -0.38
N SER A 44 20.23 -6.03 0.32
CA SER A 44 19.92 -7.00 1.37
C SER A 44 19.68 -8.41 0.81
N ARG A 45 19.13 -8.49 -0.40
CA ARG A 45 18.85 -9.74 -1.13
C ARG A 45 20.11 -10.42 -1.68
N ASP A 46 21.10 -9.65 -2.11
CA ASP A 46 22.37 -10.21 -2.58
C ASP A 46 23.22 -10.76 -1.41
N GLY A 47 23.11 -10.15 -0.22
CA GLY A 47 23.69 -10.67 1.02
C GLY A 47 23.08 -11.99 1.50
N GLU A 48 21.76 -12.15 1.35
CA GLU A 48 21.04 -13.40 1.66
C GLU A 48 21.59 -14.58 0.85
N LYS A 49 21.77 -14.39 -0.47
CA LYS A 49 22.28 -15.44 -1.37
C LYS A 49 23.72 -15.85 -1.06
N SER A 50 24.50 -14.92 -0.50
CA SER A 50 25.91 -15.12 -0.17
C SER A 50 26.12 -15.75 1.22
N SER A 51 25.07 -15.77 2.06
CA SER A 51 25.13 -16.24 3.44
C SER A 51 24.97 -17.76 3.56
N SER A 52 25.91 -18.51 2.99
CA SER A 52 25.93 -19.99 3.07
C SER A 52 26.47 -20.54 4.40
N LYS A 53 26.86 -19.69 5.36
CA LYS A 53 27.56 -20.11 6.59
C LYS A 53 27.04 -19.42 7.85
N GLY A 54 26.02 -20.00 8.47
CA GLY A 54 25.82 -20.09 9.94
C GLY A 54 25.67 -18.84 10.81
N THR A 55 26.07 -17.64 10.37
CA THR A 55 25.86 -16.39 11.09
C THR A 55 24.50 -15.82 10.71
N ARG A 56 23.65 -15.57 11.71
CA ARG A 56 22.38 -14.84 11.55
C ARG A 56 22.70 -13.43 11.08
N ASP A 57 22.70 -13.25 9.77
CA ASP A 57 23.07 -11.99 9.16
C ASP A 57 21.90 -11.00 9.28
N VAL A 58 22.21 -9.76 9.62
CA VAL A 58 21.24 -8.67 9.80
C VAL A 58 20.47 -8.42 8.51
N SER A 59 21.05 -8.80 7.36
CA SER A 59 20.44 -8.78 6.03
C SER A 59 19.14 -9.59 5.96
N VAL A 60 19.10 -10.81 6.52
CA VAL A 60 17.91 -11.69 6.47
C VAL A 60 16.76 -11.08 7.25
N LEU A 61 17.02 -10.59 8.47
CA LEU A 61 15.98 -9.95 9.29
C LEU A 61 15.41 -8.72 8.57
N ARG A 62 16.26 -7.94 7.91
CA ARG A 62 15.87 -6.76 7.13
C ARG A 62 14.96 -7.14 5.95
N VAL A 63 15.29 -8.17 5.17
CA VAL A 63 14.43 -8.70 4.10
C VAL A 63 13.07 -9.14 4.65
N VAL A 64 13.06 -9.89 5.76
CA VAL A 64 11.81 -10.35 6.40
C VAL A 64 10.94 -9.19 6.87
N MET A 65 11.54 -8.13 7.45
CA MET A 65 10.81 -6.95 7.89
C MET A 65 10.21 -6.18 6.69
N MET A 66 10.98 -5.99 5.62
CA MET A 66 10.48 -5.37 4.39
C MET A 66 9.34 -6.18 3.77
N MET A 67 9.48 -7.51 3.69
CA MET A 67 8.45 -8.40 3.17
C MET A 67 7.18 -8.40 4.02
N SER A 68 7.32 -8.37 5.35
CA SER A 68 6.17 -8.27 6.26
C SER A 68 5.36 -7.01 5.99
N TRP A 69 6.03 -5.89 5.71
CA TRP A 69 5.37 -4.64 5.32
C TRP A 69 4.65 -4.74 3.98
N VAL A 70 5.29 -5.30 2.95
CA VAL A 70 4.67 -5.51 1.63
C VAL A 70 3.45 -6.41 1.74
N GLN A 71 3.55 -7.52 2.47
CA GLN A 71 2.42 -8.41 2.74
C GLN A 71 1.30 -7.70 3.51
N GLY A 72 1.63 -6.88 4.49
CA GLY A 72 0.67 -6.06 5.24
C GLY A 72 -0.08 -5.07 4.36
N ILE A 73 0.60 -4.39 3.43
CA ILE A 73 -0.02 -3.46 2.47
C ILE A 73 -1.00 -4.21 1.57
N VAL A 74 -0.52 -5.25 0.89
CA VAL A 74 -1.35 -5.96 -0.09
C VAL A 74 -2.50 -6.69 0.62
N GLY A 75 -2.27 -7.29 1.79
CA GLY A 75 -3.29 -7.98 2.57
C GLY A 75 -4.31 -7.02 3.18
N GLY A 76 -3.83 -5.92 3.78
CA GLY A 76 -4.68 -4.90 4.39
C GLY A 76 -5.58 -4.20 3.39
N LEU A 77 -5.04 -3.81 2.22
CA LEU A 77 -5.83 -3.18 1.15
C LEU A 77 -6.88 -4.13 0.56
N SER A 78 -6.58 -5.44 0.49
CA SER A 78 -7.52 -6.45 0.01
C SER A 78 -8.72 -6.67 0.94
N GLY A 79 -8.61 -6.30 2.23
CA GLY A 79 -9.68 -6.47 3.22
C GLY A 79 -10.59 -5.26 3.41
N THR A 80 -10.35 -4.15 2.70
CA THR A 80 -11.13 -2.91 2.91
C THR A 80 -12.49 -2.95 2.21
N PRO A 81 -13.57 -2.45 2.85
CA PRO A 81 -14.90 -2.34 2.23
C PRO A 81 -14.95 -1.48 0.96
N ALA A 82 -13.90 -0.68 0.71
CA ALA A 82 -13.70 0.11 -0.50
C ALA A 82 -13.61 -0.75 -1.79
N ASP A 83 -13.59 -2.07 -1.65
CA ASP A 83 -13.82 -3.04 -2.72
C ASP A 83 -15.33 -3.15 -3.11
N VAL A 84 -16.00 -2.00 -3.21
CA VAL A 84 -17.46 -1.77 -3.33
C VAL A 84 -18.10 -2.35 -4.61
N ARG A 85 -17.38 -3.15 -5.41
CA ARG A 85 -17.93 -3.80 -6.61
C ARG A 85 -17.67 -5.31 -6.68
N GLY A 86 -17.38 -5.95 -5.55
CA GLY A 86 -17.12 -7.39 -5.49
C GLY A 86 -15.83 -7.81 -6.20
N ARG A 87 -14.85 -6.90 -6.30
CA ARG A 87 -13.57 -7.15 -7.00
C ARG A 87 -12.49 -7.61 -6.01
N VAL A 88 -12.86 -8.60 -5.20
CA VAL A 88 -12.00 -9.20 -4.20
C VAL A 88 -10.81 -9.86 -4.87
N ILE A 89 -9.60 -9.50 -4.43
CA ILE A 89 -8.39 -10.26 -4.74
C ILE A 89 -8.53 -11.64 -4.07
N ARG A 90 -9.05 -12.62 -4.82
CA ARG A 90 -9.35 -13.97 -4.30
C ARG A 90 -8.12 -14.83 -4.08
N SER A 91 -7.01 -14.51 -4.75
CA SER A 91 -5.78 -15.29 -4.69
C SER A 91 -4.62 -14.36 -4.41
N PHE A 92 -4.10 -14.44 -3.20
CA PHE A 92 -2.87 -13.75 -2.82
C PHE A 92 -1.65 -14.54 -3.33
N PRO A 93 -0.65 -13.91 -3.95
CA PRO A 93 0.57 -14.62 -4.34
C PRO A 93 1.30 -15.13 -3.10
N ASN A 94 2.01 -16.26 -3.22
CA ASN A 94 2.89 -16.72 -2.14
C ASN A 94 4.08 -15.76 -1.96
N ALA A 95 4.78 -15.87 -0.83
CA ALA A 95 5.90 -14.98 -0.50
C ALA A 95 6.95 -14.91 -1.61
N ASN A 96 7.33 -16.06 -2.19
CA ASN A 96 8.32 -16.13 -3.27
C ASN A 96 7.89 -15.35 -4.53
N ALA A 97 6.60 -15.40 -4.87
CA ALA A 97 6.06 -14.66 -6.00
C ALA A 97 6.04 -13.15 -5.74
N ILE A 98 5.72 -12.73 -4.52
CA ILE A 98 5.78 -11.31 -4.10
C ILE A 98 7.23 -10.82 -4.16
N GLU A 99 8.15 -11.59 -3.59
CA GLU A 99 9.58 -11.31 -3.57
C GLU A 99 10.15 -11.18 -5.00
N ALA A 100 9.85 -12.13 -5.88
CA ALA A 100 10.30 -12.08 -7.28
C ALA A 100 9.72 -10.87 -8.04
N TRP A 101 8.45 -10.52 -7.78
CA TRP A 101 7.84 -9.34 -8.35
C TRP A 101 8.50 -8.05 -7.83
N LEU A 102 8.79 -8.00 -6.53
CA LEU A 102 9.43 -6.85 -5.89
C LEU A 102 10.89 -6.69 -6.34
N ASP A 103 11.63 -7.79 -6.52
CA ASP A 103 12.96 -7.81 -7.13
C ASP A 103 12.93 -7.18 -8.53
N LYS A 104 11.91 -7.49 -9.34
CA LYS A 104 11.73 -6.86 -10.66
C LYS A 104 11.44 -5.36 -10.54
N TYR A 105 10.48 -4.98 -9.70
CA TYR A 105 10.10 -3.57 -9.49
C TYR A 105 11.31 -2.75 -9.03
N CYS A 106 12.04 -3.23 -8.02
CA CYS A 106 13.16 -2.51 -7.43
C CYS A 106 14.38 -2.41 -8.36
N ARG A 107 14.54 -3.30 -9.34
CA ARG A 107 15.56 -3.13 -10.40
C ARG A 107 15.20 -2.02 -11.38
N GLN A 108 13.91 -1.74 -11.57
CA GLN A 108 13.44 -0.68 -12.46
C GLN A 108 13.46 0.68 -11.75
N GLU A 109 13.13 0.70 -10.46
CA GLU A 109 12.97 1.91 -9.66
C GLU A 109 13.85 1.88 -8.39
N PRO A 110 15.19 1.92 -8.48
CA PRO A 110 16.08 1.70 -7.33
C PRO A 110 16.01 2.79 -6.26
N LEU A 111 15.58 4.01 -6.63
CA LEU A 111 15.43 5.13 -5.69
C LEU A 111 14.04 5.16 -5.03
N GLU A 112 13.09 4.37 -5.51
CA GLU A 112 11.75 4.30 -4.93
C GLU A 112 11.74 3.56 -3.60
N ARG A 113 10.69 3.79 -2.81
CA ARG A 113 10.51 3.09 -1.53
C ARG A 113 9.90 1.71 -1.74
N VAL A 114 10.29 0.73 -0.93
CA VAL A 114 9.70 -0.62 -0.94
C VAL A 114 8.18 -0.57 -0.75
N GLN A 115 7.70 0.35 0.09
CA GLN A 115 6.26 0.63 0.25
C GLN A 115 5.55 0.90 -1.09
N MET A 116 6.17 1.68 -1.98
CA MET A 116 5.60 2.00 -3.29
C MET A 116 5.52 0.76 -4.17
N GLY A 117 6.52 -0.12 -4.10
CA GLY A 117 6.47 -1.45 -4.71
C GLY A 117 5.28 -2.29 -4.22
N GLY A 118 5.02 -2.31 -2.91
CA GLY A 118 3.85 -2.99 -2.34
C GLY A 118 2.51 -2.44 -2.86
N SER A 119 2.37 -1.11 -2.96
CA SER A 119 1.18 -0.46 -3.53
C SER A 119 1.02 -0.76 -5.02
N ALA A 120 2.11 -0.75 -5.78
CA ALA A 120 2.10 -1.09 -7.20
C ALA A 120 1.72 -2.57 -7.44
N LEU A 121 2.21 -3.49 -6.60
CA LEU A 121 1.80 -4.90 -6.63
C LEU A 121 0.30 -5.06 -6.38
N TYR A 122 -0.25 -4.39 -5.36
CA TYR A 122 -1.69 -4.39 -5.11
C TYR A 122 -2.48 -3.90 -6.34
N GLY A 123 -2.04 -2.79 -6.95
CA GLY A 123 -2.63 -2.27 -8.18
C GLY A 123 -2.64 -3.29 -9.32
N GLU A 124 -1.54 -4.02 -9.53
CA GLU A 124 -1.46 -5.06 -10.55
C GLU A 124 -2.40 -6.24 -10.26
N LEU A 125 -2.47 -6.70 -9.01
CA LEU A 125 -3.37 -7.79 -8.60
C LEU A 125 -4.84 -7.40 -8.80
N LEU A 126 -5.20 -6.15 -8.50
CA LEU A 126 -6.54 -5.63 -8.75
C LEU A 126 -6.86 -5.62 -10.26
N GLN A 127 -5.93 -5.15 -11.10
CA GLN A 127 -6.10 -5.16 -12.56
C GLN A 127 -6.27 -6.58 -13.11
N ARG A 128 -5.48 -7.55 -12.63
CA ARG A 128 -5.60 -8.96 -13.02
C ARG A 128 -6.98 -9.53 -12.65
N THR A 129 -7.50 -9.16 -11.49
CA THR A 129 -8.84 -9.58 -11.02
C THR A 129 -9.93 -9.01 -11.92
N ILE A 130 -9.86 -7.72 -12.29
CA ILE A 130 -10.79 -7.07 -13.22
C ILE A 130 -10.75 -7.72 -14.60
N LYS A 131 -9.55 -8.01 -15.11
CA LYS A 131 -9.40 -8.64 -16.43
C LYS A 131 -10.05 -10.04 -16.44
N ARG A 132 -9.82 -10.83 -15.39
CA ARG A 132 -10.42 -12.18 -15.25
C ARG A 132 -11.94 -12.15 -15.13
N SER A 133 -12.51 -11.19 -14.39
CA SER A 133 -13.98 -11.09 -14.28
C SER A 133 -14.62 -10.73 -15.62
N ARG A 134 -14.02 -9.81 -16.39
CA ARG A 134 -14.50 -9.46 -17.74
C ARG A 134 -14.44 -10.67 -18.69
N SER A 135 -13.37 -11.45 -18.65
CA SER A 135 -13.25 -12.66 -19.48
C SER A 135 -14.32 -13.71 -19.16
N ARG A 136 -14.71 -13.86 -17.88
CA ARG A 136 -15.77 -14.80 -17.48
C ARG A 136 -17.14 -14.40 -18.04
N THR A 137 -17.52 -13.12 -17.93
CA THR A 137 -18.81 -12.63 -18.44
C THR A 137 -18.95 -12.81 -19.97
N VAL A 138 -17.84 -12.72 -20.71
CA VAL A 138 -17.85 -12.95 -22.17
C VAL A 138 -18.06 -14.43 -22.51
N GLN A 139 -17.53 -15.34 -21.69
CA GLN A 139 -17.63 -16.78 -21.94
C GLN A 139 -19.01 -17.35 -21.52
N GLU A 140 -19.66 -16.73 -20.54
CA GLU A 140 -21.04 -17.03 -20.09
C GLU A 140 -22.10 -16.22 -20.86
N GLY A 141 -21.91 -16.05 -22.17
CA GLY A 141 -22.92 -15.43 -23.04
C GLY A 141 -24.30 -16.09 -22.84
N PRO A 142 -25.40 -15.33 -23.01
CA PRO A 142 -26.73 -15.75 -22.58
C PRO A 142 -27.05 -17.13 -23.15
N LEU A 143 -27.35 -18.06 -22.23
CA LEU A 143 -27.93 -19.38 -22.49
C LEU A 143 -29.40 -19.23 -22.96
N ILE A 144 -29.63 -18.31 -23.89
CA ILE A 144 -30.92 -17.94 -24.49
C ILE A 144 -30.74 -18.10 -26.00
N SER A 145 -30.70 -19.34 -26.51
CA SER A 145 -31.04 -19.71 -27.90
C SER A 145 -30.68 -21.18 -28.19
N ARG A 146 -31.16 -22.10 -27.35
CA ARG A 146 -31.28 -23.53 -27.70
C ARG A 146 -32.53 -24.12 -27.04
N ILE A 147 -33.67 -23.55 -27.37
CA ILE A 147 -34.98 -24.22 -27.28
C ILE A 147 -35.66 -23.95 -28.61
#